data_AF-U3G6D6-F1
#
_entry.id   AF-U3G6D6-F1
#
_cell.length_a   1.000
_cell.length_b   1.000
_cell.length_c   1.000
_cell.angle_alpha   90.00
_cell.angle_beta   90.00
_cell.angle_gamma   90.00
#
_symmetry.space_group_name_H-M   'P 1'
#
loop_
_entity.id
_entity.type
_entity.pdbx_description
1 polymer ?
#
loop_
_entity_poly.entity_id
_entity_poly.type
_entity_poly.pdbx_seq_one_letter_code
_entity_poly.pdbx_strand_id
1 'polypeptide(L)' 'MACAALSRLDVKRARDSLVTQGQHPSIDELCIALGNVGSKTTIHRYLKELEEEEGAALARTGSLSDTIQDLSSAGGALG' A
#
# COMPACT_ATOMS: atom_id res chain seq x y z
N MET A 1 11.28 -12.18 -25.91
CA MET A 1 10.07 -11.49 -25.39
C MET A 1 10.06 -11.66 -23.89
N ALA A 2 10.26 -10.59 -23.13
CA ALA A 2 10.13 -10.67 -21.69
C ALA A 2 8.64 -10.81 -21.37
N CYS A 3 8.18 -12.03 -21.09
CA CYS A 3 6.92 -12.22 -20.38
C CYS A 3 7.13 -11.57 -19.01
N ALA A 4 6.75 -10.30 -18.88
CA ALA A 4 6.77 -9.60 -17.61
C ALA A 4 5.82 -10.37 -16.69
N ALA A 5 6.38 -11.29 -15.91
CA ALA A 5 5.65 -12.04 -14.91
C ALA A 5 5.06 -11.02 -13.96
N LEU A 6 3.74 -10.87 -14.01
CA LEU A 6 2.97 -10.01 -13.13
C LEU A 6 3.52 -10.13 -11.69
N SER A 7 4.14 -9.06 -11.20
CA SER A 7 4.79 -9.07 -9.90
C SER A 7 3.94 -8.33 -8.86
N ARG A 8 4.16 -8.64 -7.58
CA ARG A 8 3.54 -7.89 -6.46
C ARG A 8 3.83 -6.39 -6.55
N LEU A 9 5.00 -6.02 -7.06
CA LEU A 9 5.40 -4.62 -7.23
C LEU A 9 4.55 -3.90 -8.28
N ASP A 10 4.19 -4.57 -9.37
CA ASP A 10 3.33 -3.99 -10.40
C ASP A 10 1.94 -3.68 -9.83
N VAL A 11 1.35 -4.64 -9.09
CA VAL A 11 0.06 -4.44 -8.41
C VAL A 11 0.14 -3.29 -7.41
N LYS A 12 1.25 -3.18 -6.65
CA LYS A 12 1.46 -2.09 -5.70
C LYS A 12 1.51 -0.73 -6.40
N ARG A 13 2.27 -0.61 -7.50
CA ARG A 13 2.40 0.64 -8.27
C ARG A 13 1.08 1.05 -8.91
N ALA A 14 0.37 0.09 -9.52
CA ALA A 14 -0.94 0.36 -10.10
C ALA A 14 -1.93 0.86 -9.03
N ARG A 15 -1.95 0.23 -7.86
CA ARG A 15 -2.78 0.65 -6.72
C ARG A 15 -2.42 2.06 -6.26
N ASP A 16 -1.14 2.33 -6.04
CA ASP A 16 -0.64 3.63 -5.57
C ASP A 16 -0.96 4.75 -6.57
N SER A 17 -0.84 4.48 -7.87
CA SER A 17 -1.21 5.42 -8.91
C SER A 17 -2.70 5.72 -8.91
N LEU A 18 -3.56 4.72 -8.73
CA LEU A 18 -5.01 4.92 -8.62
C LEU A 18 -5.37 5.75 -7.39
N VAL A 19 -4.80 5.40 -6.23
CA VAL A 19 -5.01 6.14 -4.97
C VAL A 19 -4.55 7.59 -5.11
N THR A 20 -3.39 7.84 -5.70
CA THR A 20 -2.87 9.19 -5.97
C THR A 20 -3.77 9.98 -6.91
N GLN A 21 -4.42 9.31 -7.85
CA GLN A 21 -5.41 9.90 -8.75
C GLN A 21 -6.77 10.14 -8.07
N GLY A 22 -6.94 9.76 -6.80
CA GLY A 22 -8.23 9.81 -6.09
C GLY A 22 -9.22 8.74 -6.55
N GLN A 23 -8.72 7.72 -7.23
CA GLN A 23 -9.47 6.63 -7.84
C GLN A 23 -9.43 5.39 -6.94
N HIS A 24 -10.52 4.64 -6.88
CA HIS A 24 -10.64 3.50 -5.99
C HIS A 24 -9.89 2.29 -6.56
N PRO A 25 -8.87 1.73 -5.86
CA PRO A 25 -8.09 0.61 -6.40
C PRO A 25 -8.91 -0.68 -6.44
N SER A 26 -9.72 -0.82 -7.49
CA SER A 26 -10.57 -1.98 -7.75
C SER A 26 -9.85 -2.98 -8.64
N ILE A 27 -10.24 -4.26 -8.57
CA ILE A 27 -9.57 -5.30 -9.38
C ILE A 27 -9.66 -5.00 -10.89
N ASP A 28 -10.77 -4.42 -11.35
CA ASP A 28 -10.94 -4.02 -12.75
C ASP A 28 -9.96 -2.92 -13.15
N GLU A 29 -9.87 -1.85 -12.35
CA GLU A 29 -8.96 -0.73 -12.62
C GLU A 29 -7.50 -1.16 -12.56
N LEU A 30 -7.14 -2.03 -11.62
CA LEU A 30 -5.81 -2.63 -11.56
C LEU A 30 -5.53 -3.50 -12.77
N CYS A 31 -6.48 -4.32 -13.22
CA CYS A 31 -6.33 -5.12 -14.42
C CYS A 31 -6.09 -4.24 -15.65
N ILE A 32 -6.83 -3.14 -15.79
CA ILE A 32 -6.65 -2.15 -16.87
C ILE A 32 -5.28 -1.45 -16.76
N ALA A 33 -4.93 -0.96 -15.57
CA ALA A 33 -3.68 -0.25 -15.31
C ALA A 33 -2.45 -1.15 -15.53
N LEU A 34 -2.58 -2.44 -15.26
CA LEU A 34 -1.53 -3.43 -15.48
C LEU A 34 -1.43 -3.85 -16.96
N GLY A 35 -2.41 -3.53 -17.80
CA GLY A 35 -2.43 -3.90 -19.22
C GLY A 35 -3.09 -5.25 -19.50
N ASN A 36 -4.12 -5.58 -18.73
CA ASN A 36 -4.91 -6.81 -18.82
C ASN A 36 -4.10 -8.10 -18.59
N VAL A 37 -3.02 -7.98 -17.82
CA VAL A 37 -2.18 -9.10 -17.38
C VAL A 37 -2.57 -9.54 -15.97
N GLY A 38 -2.53 -10.85 -15.76
CA GLY A 38 -2.91 -11.47 -14.50
C GLY A 38 -4.41 -11.70 -14.37
N SER A 39 -4.79 -12.81 -13.75
CA SER A 39 -6.19 -13.12 -13.47
C SER A 39 -6.70 -12.26 -12.32
N LYS A 40 -8.01 -11.97 -12.31
CA LYS A 40 -8.73 -11.27 -11.23
C LYS A 40 -8.37 -11.83 -9.83
N THR A 41 -8.21 -13.16 -9.75
CA THR A 41 -7.79 -13.89 -8.54
C THR A 41 -6.34 -13.61 -8.12
N THR A 42 -5.41 -13.52 -9.08
CA THR A 42 -4.00 -13.20 -8.81
C THR A 42 -3.86 -11.77 -8.31
N ILE A 43 -4.54 -10.83 -8.95
CA ILE A 43 -4.54 -9.42 -8.56
C ILE A 43 -5.16 -9.28 -7.16
N HIS A 44 -6.30 -9.92 -6.91
CA HIS A 44 -6.96 -9.88 -5.60
C HIS A 44 -6.06 -10.42 -4.47
N ARG A 45 -5.38 -11.56 -4.71
CA ARG A 45 -4.44 -12.12 -3.73
C ARG A 45 -3.31 -11.12 -3.43
N TYR A 46 -2.67 -10.58 -4.46
CA TYR A 46 -1.58 -9.63 -4.28
C TYR A 46 -2.02 -8.30 -3.66
N LEU A 47 -3.19 -7.79 -4.01
CA LEU A 47 -3.78 -6.61 -3.39
C LEU A 47 -3.95 -6.82 -1.88
N LYS A 48 -4.59 -7.93 -1.50
CA LYS A 48 -4.81 -8.26 -0.08
C LYS A 48 -3.50 -8.41 0.68
N GLU A 49 -2.52 -9.12 0.11
CA GLU A 49 -1.19 -9.25 0.73
C GLU A 49 -0.49 -7.90 0.91
N LEU A 50 -0.68 -6.95 -0.02
CA LEU A 50 -0.13 -5.59 0.09
C LEU A 50 -0.88 -4.75 1.12
N GLU A 51 -2.20 -4.89 1.24
CA GLU A 51 -2.99 -4.22 2.26
C GLU A 51 -2.71 -4.77 3.67
N GLU A 52 -2.51 -6.07 3.82
CA GLU A 52 -2.12 -6.68 5.10
C GLU A 52 -0.70 -6.27 5.51
N GLU A 53 0.26 -6.29 4.58
CA GLU A 53 1.64 -5.84 4.83
C GLU A 53 1.69 -4.34 5.16
N GLU A 54 1.02 -3.51 4.39
CA GLU A 54 1.04 -2.07 4.57
C GLU A 54 0.18 -1.64 5.76
N GLY A 55 -0.96 -2.30 6.02
CA GLY A 55 -1.76 -2.11 7.22
C GLY A 55 -1.03 -2.54 8.49
N ALA A 56 -0.27 -3.64 8.45
CA ALA A 56 0.60 -4.04 9.56
C ALA A 56 1.79 -3.08 9.74
N ALA A 57 2.38 -2.58 8.65
CA ALA A 57 3.42 -1.56 8.69
C ALA A 57 2.88 -0.23 9.23
N LEU A 58 1.66 0.15 8.85
CA LEU A 58 1.00 1.37 9.30
C LEU A 58 0.54 1.24 10.77
N ALA A 59 0.10 0.06 11.20
CA ALA A 59 -0.19 -0.21 12.61
C ALA A 59 1.07 -0.15 13.47
N ARG A 60 2.20 -0.68 12.96
CA ARG A 60 3.50 -0.60 13.62
C ARG A 60 4.00 0.85 13.70
N THR A 61 3.88 1.62 12.62
CA THR A 61 4.31 3.04 12.60
C THR A 61 3.35 3.95 13.38
N GLY A 62 2.08 3.58 13.53
CA GLY A 62 1.12 4.26 14.41
C GLY A 62 1.48 4.08 15.88
N SER A 63 1.87 2.86 16.29
CA SER A 63 2.41 2.62 17.63
C SER A 63 3.75 3.31 17.88
N LEU A 64 4.63 3.39 16.87
CA LEU A 64 5.86 4.18 16.95
C LEU A 64 5.58 5.69 17.01
N SER A 65 4.59 6.20 16.26
CA SER A 65 4.21 7.62 16.30
C SER A 65 3.73 8.01 17.69
N ASP A 66 2.96 7.17 18.36
CA ASP A 66 2.53 7.43 19.75
C ASP A 66 3.74 7.59 20.68
N THR A 67 4.74 6.71 20.57
CA THR A 67 5.98 6.82 21.38
C THR A 67 6.88 8.00 21.02
N ILE A 68 6.94 8.39 19.73
CA ILE A 68 7.73 9.53 19.27
C ILE A 68 7.03 10.85 19.68
N GLN A 69 5.70 10.88 19.65
CA GLN A 69 4.89 12.04 20.00
C GLN A 69 4.82 12.26 21.52
N ASP A 70 4.87 11.19 22.32
CA ASP A 70 5.04 11.24 23.78
C ASP A 70 6.40 11.84 24.18
N LEU A 71 7.50 11.40 23.56
CA LEU A 71 8.83 11.97 23.78
C LEU A 71 8.95 13.44 23.35
N SER A 72 8.23 13.85 22.30
CA SER A 72 8.16 15.25 21.87
C SER A 72 7.40 16.15 22.86
N SER A 73 6.46 15.62 23.63
CA SER A 73 5.67 16.41 24.59
C SER A 73 6.33 16.49 25.97
N ALA A 74 7.17 15.54 26.34
CA ALA A 74 7.84 15.50 27.65
C ALA A 74 9.05 16.47 27.80
N GLY A 75 9.39 17.23 26.75
CA GLY A 75 10.54 18.15 26.73
C GLY A 75 10.26 19.62 27.11
N GLY A 76 9.03 19.98 27.49
CA GLY A 76 8.62 21.38 27.64
C GLY A 76 7.93 21.72 28.95
N ALA A 77 8.64 21.63 30.09
CA ALA A 77 8.18 22.21 31.36
C ALA A 77 9.34 22.57 32.29
N LEU A 78 10.24 23.43 31.80
CA LEU A 78 11.15 24.22 32.64
C LEU A 78 11.18 25.63 32.05
N GLY A 79 10.35 26.51 32.61
CA GLY A 79 10.22 27.92 32.24
C GLY A 79 9.20 28.60 33.12
#